data_AF-A0AAN9GW03-F1
#
_entry.id   AF-A0AAN9GW03-F1
#
_cell.length_a   1.000
_cell.length_b   1.000
_cell.length_c   1.000
_cell.angle_alpha   90.00
_cell.angle_beta   90.00
_cell.angle_gamma   90.00
#
_symmetry.space_group_name_H-M   'P 1'
#
loop_
_entity.id
_entity.type
_entity.pdbx_description
1 polymer ?
#
loop_
_entity_poly.entity_id
_entity_poly.type
_entity_poly.pdbx_seq_one_letter_code
_entity_poly.pdbx_strand_id
1 'polypeptide(L)'
;MSDIWKHKKAKVKMDPKKFRYIFGVINENHHWTLTIMIPRENRALFFDPLGESTTDIKRCQNVTRSFMTQKGYNVPKWVCGTLPHSRQQDGSSCGPFVLKFAECFLNKEPLLFSTSEKSVEALRMTIAACVLQNTANLKDLCHLCGDKNSGKKVTNWIGCDVCPRWFHCNCVQRSRKNKHFICAVCEP
;
A
#
# COMPACT_ATOMS: atom_id res chain seq x y z
N MET A 1 -2.19 -3.67 8.40
CA MET A 1 -1.04 -4.41 8.96
C MET A 1 -0.46 -3.79 10.22
N SER A 2 -0.40 -2.45 10.35
CA SER A 2 0.06 -1.77 11.58
C SER A 2 -0.48 -2.39 12.89
N ASP A 3 -1.80 -2.58 13.03
CA ASP A 3 -2.37 -3.19 14.24
C ASP A 3 -1.91 -4.64 14.45
N ILE A 4 -1.87 -5.44 13.38
CA ILE A 4 -1.39 -6.83 13.41
C ILE A 4 0.06 -6.86 13.90
N TRP A 5 0.90 -5.99 13.33
CA TRP A 5 2.32 -5.86 13.67
C TRP A 5 2.57 -5.41 15.10
N LYS A 6 1.63 -4.65 15.67
CA LYS A 6 1.60 -4.25 17.09
C LYS A 6 0.90 -5.26 18.00
N HIS A 7 0.65 -6.48 17.53
CA HIS A 7 -0.09 -7.55 18.23
C HIS A 7 -1.53 -7.17 18.65
N LYS A 8 -2.09 -6.10 18.09
CA LYS A 8 -3.48 -5.69 18.35
C LYS A 8 -4.45 -6.53 17.53
N LYS A 9 -5.67 -6.73 18.06
CA LYS A 9 -6.73 -7.44 17.35
C LYS A 9 -7.11 -6.68 16.09
N ALA A 10 -6.79 -7.23 14.93
CA ALA A 10 -7.08 -6.61 13.65
C ALA A 10 -8.60 -6.63 13.38
N LYS A 11 -9.19 -5.45 13.17
CA LYS A 11 -10.62 -5.30 12.79
C LYS A 11 -10.93 -5.77 11.36
N VAL A 12 -9.92 -6.24 10.61
CA VAL A 12 -10.08 -6.70 9.22
C VAL A 12 -11.02 -7.91 9.19
N LYS A 13 -12.21 -7.77 8.60
CA LYS A 13 -13.14 -8.87 8.34
C LYS A 13 -12.71 -9.63 7.09
N MET A 14 -11.75 -10.55 7.24
CA MET A 14 -11.34 -11.46 6.18
C MET A 14 -11.05 -12.85 6.72
N ASP A 15 -11.33 -13.87 5.90
CA ASP A 15 -10.84 -15.24 6.09
C ASP A 15 -9.46 -15.36 5.41
N PRO A 16 -8.35 -15.47 6.17
CA PRO A 16 -7.02 -15.55 5.58
C PRO A 16 -6.79 -16.79 4.71
N LYS A 17 -7.44 -17.94 4.97
CA LYS A 17 -7.23 -19.16 4.18
C LYS A 17 -7.84 -19.11 2.79
N LYS A 18 -8.76 -18.17 2.52
CA LYS A 18 -9.28 -17.90 1.18
C LYS A 18 -8.24 -17.29 0.24
N PHE A 19 -7.22 -16.63 0.79
CA PHE A 19 -6.18 -15.98 -0.01
C PHE A 19 -4.98 -16.90 -0.21
N ARG A 20 -4.43 -16.90 -1.42
CA ARG A 20 -3.17 -17.61 -1.73
C ARG A 20 -2.00 -16.96 -1.00
N TYR A 21 -1.95 -15.63 -1.05
CA TYR A 21 -0.93 -14.79 -0.44
C TYR A 21 -1.59 -13.62 0.27
N ILE A 22 -1.03 -13.19 1.39
CA ILE A 22 -1.40 -11.95 2.06
C ILE A 22 -0.12 -11.13 2.23
N PHE A 23 -0.06 -9.99 1.56
CA PHE A 23 1.07 -9.07 1.63
C PHE A 23 0.85 -8.06 2.75
N GLY A 24 1.90 -7.84 3.53
CA GLY A 24 1.92 -6.85 4.58
C GLY A 24 3.14 -5.95 4.46
N VAL A 25 2.91 -4.76 3.95
CA VAL A 25 3.89 -3.68 3.91
C VAL A 25 3.88 -2.97 5.26
N ILE A 26 5.04 -2.93 5.93
CA ILE A 26 5.20 -2.42 7.30
C ILE A 26 6.11 -1.19 7.23
N ASN A 27 5.71 -0.13 7.93
CA ASN A 27 6.55 1.05 8.15
C ASN A 27 6.81 1.21 9.64
N GLU A 28 8.08 1.14 10.04
CA GLU A 28 8.53 1.52 11.38
C GLU A 28 9.68 2.53 11.24
N ASN A 29 9.52 3.73 11.81
CA ASN A 29 10.53 4.80 11.78
C ASN A 29 11.04 5.14 10.35
N HIS A 30 10.12 5.27 9.39
CA HIS A 30 10.43 5.53 7.97
C HIS A 30 11.13 4.40 7.22
N HIS A 31 11.34 3.25 7.87
CA HIS A 31 11.87 2.06 7.23
C HIS A 31 10.73 1.13 6.78
N TRP A 32 10.74 0.74 5.51
CA TRP A 32 9.73 -0.12 4.92
C TRP A 32 10.23 -1.55 4.80
N THR A 33 9.45 -2.50 5.31
CA THR A 33 9.70 -3.95 5.19
C THR A 33 8.46 -4.68 4.66
N LEU A 34 8.65 -5.91 4.21
CA LEU A 34 7.58 -6.73 3.64
C LEU A 34 7.42 -8.05 4.38
N THR A 35 6.18 -8.36 4.75
CA THR A 35 5.77 -9.70 5.15
C THR A 35 4.89 -10.31 4.07
N ILE A 36 5.13 -11.57 3.69
CA ILE A 36 4.26 -12.34 2.82
C ILE A 36 3.76 -13.56 3.59
N MET A 37 2.50 -13.58 3.98
CA MET A 37 1.89 -14.79 4.54
C MET A 37 1.40 -15.70 3.42
N ILE A 38 1.59 -17.00 3.61
CA ILE A 38 1.15 -18.05 2.68
C ILE A 38 0.29 -19.02 3.49
N PRO A 39 -0.99 -18.67 3.75
CA PRO A 39 -1.82 -19.35 4.75
C PRO A 39 -2.04 -20.85 4.48
N ARG A 40 -2.05 -21.25 3.20
CA ARG A 40 -2.20 -22.66 2.80
C ARG A 40 -0.96 -23.50 3.09
N GLU A 41 0.21 -22.87 3.17
CA GLU A 41 1.49 -23.52 3.48
C GLU A 41 1.86 -23.38 4.96
N ASN A 42 1.02 -22.75 5.79
CA ASN A 42 1.29 -22.46 7.20
C ASN A 42 2.63 -21.76 7.44
N ARG A 43 3.00 -20.82 6.58
CA ARG A 43 4.25 -20.07 6.73
C ARG A 43 4.12 -18.61 6.34
N ALA A 44 5.09 -17.83 6.77
CA ALA A 44 5.33 -16.48 6.32
C ALA A 44 6.75 -16.31 5.78
N LEU A 45 6.96 -15.25 5.01
CA LEU A 45 8.26 -14.73 4.62
C LEU A 45 8.37 -13.29 5.13
N PHE A 46 9.57 -12.89 5.51
CA PHE A 46 9.91 -11.53 5.89
C PHE A 46 11.07 -11.04 5.01
N PHE A 47 10.93 -9.83 4.48
CA PHE A 47 11.93 -9.19 3.64
C PHE A 47 12.25 -7.80 4.19
N ASP A 48 13.53 -7.56 4.44
CA ASP A 48 14.06 -6.26 4.81
C ASP A 48 15.08 -5.80 3.75
N PRO A 49 14.83 -4.69 3.04
CA PRO A 49 15.79 -4.13 2.08
C PRO A 49 17.19 -3.86 2.66
N LEU A 50 17.35 -3.65 3.97
CA LEU A 50 18.65 -3.50 4.66
C LEU A 50 19.25 -4.83 5.13
N GLY A 51 18.48 -5.93 5.03
CA GLY A 51 18.80 -7.24 5.55
C GLY A 51 18.14 -7.51 6.91
N GLU A 52 17.67 -8.74 7.09
CA GLU A 52 16.95 -9.17 8.29
C GLU A 52 17.89 -9.75 9.34
N SER A 53 17.61 -9.49 10.62
CA SER A 53 18.14 -10.28 11.71
C SER A 53 17.27 -11.50 12.01
N THR A 54 17.82 -12.45 12.76
CA THR A 54 17.04 -13.59 13.30
C THR A 54 15.90 -13.13 14.21
N THR A 55 16.10 -12.01 14.91
CA THR A 55 15.07 -11.39 15.76
C THR A 55 13.90 -10.88 14.93
N ASP A 56 14.16 -10.25 13.78
CA ASP A 56 13.11 -9.72 12.90
C ASP A 56 12.25 -10.84 12.32
N ILE A 57 12.89 -11.92 11.85
CA ILE A 57 12.19 -13.11 11.34
C ILE A 57 11.34 -13.74 12.44
N LYS A 58 11.86 -13.86 13.67
CA LYS A 58 11.12 -14.40 14.81
C LYS A 58 9.94 -13.52 15.21
N ARG A 59 10.12 -12.19 15.17
CA ARG A 59 9.03 -11.22 15.39
C ARG A 59 7.93 -11.40 14.35
N CYS A 60 8.29 -11.47 13.06
CA CYS A 60 7.36 -11.71 11.97
C CYS A 60 6.59 -13.04 12.18
N GLN A 61 7.29 -14.12 12.56
CA GLN A 61 6.67 -15.42 12.86
C GLN A 61 5.60 -15.29 13.96
N ASN A 62 5.94 -14.64 15.07
CA ASN A 62 5.05 -14.50 16.21
C ASN A 62 3.82 -13.65 15.87
N VAL A 63 4.03 -12.53 15.17
CA VAL A 63 2.96 -11.64 14.71
C VAL A 63 1.99 -12.37 13.77
N THR A 64 2.53 -13.02 12.74
CA THR A 64 1.71 -13.68 11.70
C THR A 64 0.99 -14.91 12.25
N ARG A 65 1.64 -15.70 13.12
CA ARG A 65 1.01 -16.81 13.85
C ARG A 65 -0.11 -16.32 14.76
N SER A 66 0.13 -15.24 15.51
CA SER A 66 -0.88 -14.63 16.38
C SER A 66 -2.09 -14.18 15.56
N PHE A 67 -1.88 -13.54 14.41
CA PHE A 67 -2.97 -13.15 13.52
C PHE A 67 -3.81 -14.35 13.06
N MET A 68 -3.18 -15.45 12.61
CA MET A 68 -3.91 -16.67 12.23
C MET A 68 -4.71 -17.26 13.40
N THR A 69 -4.14 -17.25 14.60
CA THR A 69 -4.80 -17.74 15.83
C THR A 69 -6.02 -16.88 16.19
N GLN A 70 -5.89 -15.56 16.10
CA GLN A 70 -6.99 -14.61 16.32
C GLN A 70 -8.12 -14.75 15.28
N LYS A 71 -7.83 -15.36 14.11
CA LYS A 71 -8.81 -15.73 13.09
C LYS A 71 -9.43 -17.12 13.30
N GLY A 72 -9.09 -17.81 14.39
CA GLY A 72 -9.65 -19.11 14.75
C GLY A 72 -8.92 -20.30 14.14
N TYR A 73 -7.74 -20.10 13.54
CA TYR A 73 -6.95 -21.21 13.02
C TYR A 73 -5.94 -21.73 14.04
N ASN A 74 -5.97 -23.04 14.26
CA ASN A 74 -4.91 -23.73 14.99
C ASN A 74 -3.70 -23.98 14.07
N VAL A 75 -2.61 -23.22 14.25
CA VAL A 75 -1.39 -23.27 13.41
C VAL A 75 -0.13 -23.50 14.26
N PRO A 76 0.04 -24.67 14.89
CA PRO A 76 1.15 -24.92 15.81
C PRO A 76 2.51 -24.99 15.09
N LYS A 77 2.53 -25.34 13.80
CA LYS A 77 3.73 -25.44 12.96
C LYS A 77 3.98 -24.18 12.10
N TRP A 78 3.45 -23.02 12.50
CA TRP A 78 3.64 -21.79 11.73
C TRP A 78 5.09 -21.33 11.79
N VAL A 79 5.74 -21.24 10.62
CA VAL A 79 7.14 -20.84 10.48
C VAL A 79 7.29 -19.54 9.70
N CYS A 80 8.38 -18.81 9.94
CA CYS A 80 8.77 -17.66 9.12
C CYS A 80 10.21 -17.81 8.64
N GLY A 81 10.49 -17.35 7.42
CA GLY A 81 11.84 -17.28 6.88
C GLY A 81 12.02 -16.06 5.97
N THR A 82 13.09 -16.06 5.18
CA THR A 82 13.33 -15.12 4.08
C THR A 82 13.80 -15.91 2.86
N LEU A 83 13.94 -15.26 1.72
CA LEU A 83 14.58 -15.80 0.51
C LEU A 83 15.75 -14.89 0.13
N PRO A 84 16.75 -15.37 -0.64
CA PRO A 84 17.79 -14.50 -1.19
C PRO A 84 17.16 -13.34 -1.97
N HIS A 85 17.52 -12.11 -1.61
CA HIS A 85 16.99 -10.89 -2.22
C HIS A 85 18.05 -9.78 -2.24
N SER A 86 17.87 -8.82 -3.14
CA SER A 86 18.74 -7.66 -3.27
C SER A 86 18.63 -6.72 -2.07
N ARG A 87 19.77 -6.25 -1.56
CA ARG A 87 19.84 -5.27 -0.47
C ARG A 87 20.04 -3.86 -1.02
N GLN A 88 19.28 -2.90 -0.50
CA GLN A 88 19.47 -1.50 -0.84
C GLN A 88 20.84 -1.02 -0.38
N GLN A 89 21.38 -0.03 -1.09
CA GLN A 89 22.67 0.60 -0.79
C GLN A 89 22.51 2.02 -0.22
N ASP A 90 21.28 2.53 -0.16
CA ASP A 90 20.93 3.87 0.30
C ASP A 90 19.89 3.84 1.44
N GLY A 91 19.63 5.00 2.06
CA GLY A 91 18.70 5.14 3.19
C GLY A 91 17.23 5.42 2.83
N SER A 92 16.86 5.37 1.54
CA SER A 92 15.60 5.91 1.01
C SER A 92 14.84 4.97 0.06
N SER A 93 15.44 3.83 -0.31
CA SER A 93 14.93 2.93 -1.34
C SER A 93 14.13 1.75 -0.80
N CYS A 94 13.89 1.69 0.51
CA CYS A 94 13.23 0.55 1.13
C CYS A 94 11.78 0.41 0.65
N GLY A 95 11.08 1.53 0.41
CA GLY A 95 9.74 1.54 -0.19
C GLY A 95 9.70 0.91 -1.59
N PRO A 96 10.44 1.43 -2.58
CA PRO A 96 10.55 0.83 -3.91
C PRO A 96 10.97 -0.66 -3.89
N PHE A 97 11.92 -1.04 -3.04
CA PHE A 97 12.39 -2.42 -2.93
C PHE A 97 11.29 -3.35 -2.43
N VAL A 98 10.52 -2.96 -1.41
CA VAL A 98 9.38 -3.74 -0.92
C VAL A 98 8.33 -3.97 -2.02
N LEU A 99 8.06 -2.97 -2.85
CA LEU A 99 7.16 -3.15 -4.01
C LEU A 99 7.75 -4.11 -5.03
N LYS A 100 9.05 -3.98 -5.34
CA LYS A 100 9.74 -4.86 -6.29
C LYS A 100 9.80 -6.32 -5.79
N PHE A 101 10.01 -6.54 -4.49
CA PHE A 101 9.93 -7.88 -3.90
C PHE A 101 8.56 -8.50 -4.07
N ALA A 102 7.49 -7.73 -3.84
CA ALA A 102 6.13 -8.21 -4.01
C ALA A 102 5.83 -8.56 -5.47
N GLU A 103 6.25 -7.70 -6.41
CA GLU A 103 6.13 -7.95 -7.86
C GLU A 103 6.87 -9.23 -8.28
N CYS A 104 8.17 -9.34 -7.97
CA CYS A 104 8.97 -10.51 -8.34
C CYS A 104 8.40 -11.78 -7.71
N PHE A 105 7.97 -11.75 -6.45
CA PHE A 105 7.35 -12.89 -5.80
C PHE A 105 6.05 -13.34 -6.50
N LEU A 106 5.19 -12.40 -6.89
CA LEU A 106 3.94 -12.70 -7.61
C LEU A 106 4.21 -13.27 -9.00
N ASN A 107 5.21 -12.74 -9.69
CA ASN A 107 5.63 -13.17 -11.03
C ASN A 107 6.49 -14.44 -11.01
N LYS A 108 6.85 -14.94 -9.82
CA LYS A 108 7.78 -16.07 -9.63
C LYS A 108 9.18 -15.80 -10.22
N GLU A 109 9.61 -14.55 -10.18
CA GLU A 109 10.94 -14.12 -10.57
C GLU A 109 11.89 -14.11 -9.37
N PRO A 110 13.22 -14.19 -9.60
CA PRO A 110 14.20 -14.00 -8.54
C PRO A 110 14.04 -12.62 -7.87
N LEU A 111 14.20 -12.56 -6.55
CA LEU A 111 14.26 -11.29 -5.81
C LEU A 111 15.64 -10.61 -5.89
N LEU A 112 16.49 -11.08 -6.80
CA LEU A 112 17.84 -10.58 -7.07
C LEU A 112 17.80 -9.70 -8.33
N PHE A 113 17.78 -8.39 -8.12
CA PHE A 113 17.80 -7.37 -9.15
C PHE A 113 18.91 -6.34 -8.89
N SER A 114 19.28 -5.59 -9.93
CA SER A 114 20.31 -4.56 -9.84
C SER A 114 19.95 -3.47 -8.83
N THR A 115 20.89 -3.14 -7.96
CA THR A 115 20.76 -2.12 -6.90
C THR A 115 21.58 -0.87 -7.19
N SER A 116 22.05 -0.70 -8.42
CA SER A 116 22.74 0.53 -8.83
C SER A 116 21.78 1.72 -8.82
N GLU A 117 22.30 2.92 -8.57
CA GLU A 117 21.51 4.16 -8.52
C GLU A 117 20.61 4.33 -9.75
N LYS A 118 21.17 4.14 -10.96
CA LYS A 118 20.42 4.18 -12.22
C LYS A 118 19.28 3.16 -12.27
N SER A 119 19.48 1.96 -11.73
CA SER A 119 18.43 0.92 -11.70
C SER A 119 17.33 1.25 -10.71
N VAL A 120 17.70 1.85 -9.57
CA VAL A 120 16.75 2.31 -8.54
C VAL A 120 15.94 3.50 -9.05
N GLU A 121 16.55 4.44 -9.75
CA GLU A 121 15.86 5.55 -10.41
C GLU A 121 14.86 5.04 -11.45
N ALA A 122 15.28 4.10 -12.31
CA ALA A 122 14.39 3.47 -13.28
C ALA A 122 13.23 2.72 -12.61
N LEU A 123 13.47 2.05 -11.48
CA LEU A 123 12.43 1.39 -10.68
C LEU A 123 11.41 2.43 -10.16
N ARG A 124 11.88 3.55 -9.60
CA ARG A 124 11.00 4.65 -9.14
C ARG A 124 10.16 5.22 -10.28
N MET A 125 10.77 5.45 -11.43
CA MET A 125 10.06 5.94 -12.62
C MET A 125 9.02 4.94 -13.12
N THR A 126 9.33 3.65 -13.11
CA THR A 126 8.39 2.58 -13.47
C THR A 126 7.19 2.56 -12.53
N ILE A 127 7.43 2.65 -11.22
CA ILE A 127 6.37 2.72 -10.21
C ILE A 127 5.49 3.96 -10.45
N ALA A 128 6.09 5.13 -10.65
CA ALA A 128 5.36 6.37 -10.89
C ALA A 128 4.50 6.29 -12.16
N ALA A 129 5.07 5.80 -13.26
CA ALA A 129 4.36 5.60 -14.52
C ALA A 129 3.19 4.60 -14.35
N CYS A 130 3.42 3.48 -13.65
CA CYS A 130 2.39 2.49 -13.38
C CYS A 130 1.22 3.09 -12.59
N VAL A 131 1.50 3.86 -11.54
CA VAL A 131 0.46 4.55 -10.75
C VAL A 131 -0.31 5.51 -11.65
N LEU A 132 0.37 6.37 -12.43
CA LEU A 132 -0.30 7.33 -13.29
C LEU A 132 -1.19 6.66 -14.35
N GLN A 133 -0.70 5.58 -14.97
CA GLN A 133 -1.44 4.84 -16.00
C GLN A 133 -2.65 4.07 -15.46
N ASN A 134 -2.58 3.61 -14.21
CA ASN A 134 -3.64 2.80 -13.59
C ASN A 134 -4.53 3.60 -12.63
N THR A 135 -4.23 4.89 -12.40
CA THR A 135 -5.15 5.76 -11.66
C THR A 135 -6.45 5.92 -12.45
N ALA A 136 -7.58 5.73 -11.76
CA ALA A 136 -8.89 5.96 -12.35
C ALA A 136 -8.96 7.40 -12.89
N ASN A 137 -9.55 7.57 -14.07
CA ASN A 137 -9.82 8.89 -14.60
C ASN A 137 -10.86 9.58 -13.71
N LEU A 138 -10.40 10.48 -12.83
CA LEU A 138 -11.26 11.24 -11.93
C LEU A 138 -11.88 12.47 -12.59
N LYS A 139 -11.67 12.70 -13.90
CA LYS A 139 -12.19 13.89 -14.60
C LYS A 139 -13.69 14.09 -14.42
N ASP A 140 -14.44 12.99 -14.43
CA ASP A 140 -15.91 13.03 -14.33
C ASP A 140 -16.41 12.86 -12.89
N LEU A 141 -15.52 12.79 -11.90
CA LEU A 141 -15.86 12.55 -10.49
C LEU A 141 -15.59 13.79 -9.64
N CYS A 142 -16.52 14.08 -8.74
CA CYS A 142 -16.33 15.12 -7.75
C CYS A 142 -15.18 14.71 -6.82
N HIS A 143 -14.17 15.56 -6.69
CA HIS A 143 -12.97 15.25 -5.91
C HIS A 143 -13.20 15.28 -4.38
N LEU A 144 -14.43 15.58 -3.94
CA LEU A 144 -14.83 15.46 -2.52
C LEU A 144 -15.69 14.22 -2.26
N CYS A 145 -16.73 13.97 -3.06
CA CYS A 145 -17.65 12.86 -2.81
C CYS A 145 -17.39 11.61 -3.67
N GLY A 146 -16.58 11.71 -4.72
CA GLY A 146 -16.25 10.60 -5.62
C GLY A 146 -17.37 10.19 -6.58
N ASP A 147 -18.45 10.97 -6.69
CA ASP A 147 -19.60 10.68 -7.55
C ASP A 147 -19.64 11.60 -8.79
N LYS A 148 -20.22 11.10 -9.88
CA LYS A 148 -20.57 11.89 -11.06
C LYS A 148 -21.73 12.85 -10.76
N ASN A 149 -22.69 12.40 -9.95
CA ASN A 149 -23.91 13.16 -9.67
C ASN A 149 -23.99 13.61 -8.22
N SER A 150 -24.55 14.80 -8.00
CA SER A 150 -24.73 15.36 -6.64
C SER A 150 -26.00 14.86 -5.93
N GLY A 151 -26.63 13.79 -6.41
CA GLY A 151 -27.94 13.31 -5.94
C GLY A 151 -29.14 14.21 -6.29
N LYS A 152 -28.94 15.27 -7.07
CA LYS A 152 -29.99 16.22 -7.53
C LYS A 152 -30.21 16.12 -9.05
N LYS A 153 -31.38 16.58 -9.52
CA LYS A 153 -31.75 16.65 -10.96
C LYS A 153 -30.76 17.46 -11.82
N VAL A 154 -30.06 18.43 -11.25
CA VAL A 154 -29.02 19.22 -11.93
C VAL A 154 -27.74 19.20 -11.11
N THR A 155 -26.68 18.64 -11.68
CA THR A 155 -25.35 18.61 -11.07
C THR A 155 -24.57 19.84 -11.55
N ASN A 156 -24.33 20.79 -10.65
CA ASN A 156 -23.47 21.94 -10.92
C ASN A 156 -22.05 21.67 -10.43
N TRP A 157 -21.07 22.03 -11.25
CA TRP A 157 -19.65 21.82 -11.00
C TRP A 157 -18.90 23.14 -10.83
N ILE A 158 -17.84 23.11 -10.03
CA ILE A 158 -16.91 24.21 -9.82
C ILE A 158 -15.48 23.65 -9.79
N GLY A 159 -14.56 24.30 -10.50
CA GLY A 159 -13.15 23.93 -10.57
C GLY A 159 -12.32 24.76 -9.58
N CYS A 160 -11.25 24.17 -9.04
CA CYS A 160 -10.29 24.90 -8.22
C CYS A 160 -9.39 25.79 -9.11
N ASP A 161 -9.16 27.03 -8.72
CA ASP A 161 -8.32 27.98 -9.48
C ASP A 161 -6.83 27.63 -9.42
N VAL A 162 -6.40 26.87 -8.39
CA VAL A 162 -5.00 26.48 -8.15
C VAL A 162 -4.64 25.10 -8.70
N CYS A 163 -5.60 24.17 -8.83
CA CYS A 163 -5.31 22.79 -9.19
C CYS A 163 -6.38 22.22 -10.13
N PRO A 164 -6.11 21.14 -10.87
CA PRO A 164 -7.03 20.64 -11.90
C PRO A 164 -8.27 19.92 -11.35
N ARG A 165 -8.56 20.01 -10.04
CA ARG A 165 -9.64 19.27 -9.38
C ARG A 165 -10.98 19.98 -9.56
N TRP A 166 -12.03 19.18 -9.75
CA TRP A 166 -13.41 19.62 -9.91
C TRP A 166 -14.31 19.02 -8.84
N PHE A 167 -15.31 19.81 -8.41
CA PHE A 167 -16.19 19.49 -7.30
C PHE A 167 -17.63 19.82 -7.65
N HIS A 168 -18.60 19.13 -7.06
CA HIS A 168 -19.97 19.61 -7.08
C HIS A 168 -20.08 20.85 -6.21
N CYS A 169 -20.75 21.90 -6.69
CA CYS A 169 -21.00 23.12 -5.92
C CYS A 169 -21.60 22.82 -4.53
N ASN A 170 -22.52 21.85 -4.45
CA ASN A 170 -23.16 21.44 -3.21
C ASN A 170 -22.16 20.79 -2.22
N CYS A 171 -21.24 19.97 -2.72
CA CYS A 171 -20.25 19.27 -1.89
C CYS A 171 -19.35 20.26 -1.16
N VAL A 172 -19.01 21.37 -1.82
CA VAL A 172 -18.16 22.42 -1.24
C VAL A 172 -18.97 23.62 -0.72
N GLN A 173 -20.29 23.48 -0.61
CA GLN A 173 -21.22 24.51 -0.10
C GLN A 173 -21.08 25.87 -0.81
N ARG A 174 -20.77 25.87 -2.11
CA ARG A 174 -20.65 27.09 -2.92
C ARG A 174 -21.84 27.25 -3.86
N SER A 175 -22.15 28.51 -4.19
CA SER A 175 -23.15 28.84 -5.21
C SER A 175 -22.52 28.91 -6.59
N ARG A 176 -23.33 28.71 -7.64
CA ARG A 176 -22.91 28.82 -9.05
C ARG A 176 -22.45 30.23 -9.45
N LYS A 177 -22.76 31.26 -8.65
CA LYS A 177 -22.37 32.64 -8.92
C LYS A 177 -20.91 32.94 -8.54
N ASN A 178 -20.29 32.08 -7.75
CA ASN A 178 -18.89 32.23 -7.37
C ASN A 178 -18.01 31.79 -8.54
N LYS A 179 -17.34 32.76 -9.17
CA LYS A 179 -16.38 32.52 -10.26
C LYS A 179 -15.02 32.03 -9.74
N HIS A 180 -14.71 32.33 -8.48
CA HIS A 180 -13.46 31.95 -7.85
C HIS A 180 -13.69 30.89 -6.78
N PHE A 181 -12.84 29.87 -6.79
CA PHE A 181 -12.87 28.80 -5.81
C PHE A 181 -11.48 28.19 -5.66
N ILE A 182 -11.01 28.12 -4.43
CA ILE A 182 -9.80 27.40 -4.05
C ILE A 182 -10.26 26.23 -3.17
N CYS A 183 -9.83 25.02 -3.48
CA CYS A 183 -10.21 23.84 -2.68
C CYS A 183 -9.42 23.79 -1.37
N ALA A 184 -9.95 23.13 -0.35
CA ALA A 184 -9.32 23.03 0.98
C ALA A 184 -7.89 22.46 0.99
N VAL A 185 -7.47 21.75 -0.07
CA VAL A 185 -6.10 21.23 -0.21
C VAL A 185 -5.13 22.30 -0.74
N CYS A 186 -5.64 23.30 -1.44
CA CYS A 186 -4.89 24.42 -2.01
C CYS A 186 -5.09 25.72 -1.23
N GLU A 187 -5.97 25.74 -0.25
CA GLU A 187 -6.06 26.84 0.71
C GLU A 187 -4.75 26.87 1.52
N PRO A 188 -4.13 28.05 1.69
CA PRO A 188 -2.88 28.20 2.42
C PRO A 188 -3.03 27.96 3.93
#